data_AF-A0A929I6D8-F1
#
_entry.id   AF-A0A929I6D8-F1
#
_cell.length_a   1.000
_cell.length_b   1.000
_cell.length_c   1.000
_cell.angle_alpha   90.00
_cell.angle_beta   90.00
_cell.angle_gamma   90.00
#
_symmetry.space_group_name_H-M   'P 1'
#
loop_
_entity.id
_entity.type
_entity.pdbx_description
1 polymer ?
#
loop_
_entity_poly.entity_id
_entity_poly.type
_entity_poly.pdbx_seq_one_letter_code
_entity_poly.pdbx_strand_id
1 'polypeptide(L)'
;NGMLPSIKQLAASFEGLFVVEDWHNYGPNYDKTLMAWFENFDKHWDRLKHRYDDRFYRMWKYYLLSCAGSFRARMNQLWQIVLSKKGVKDGYYVPQ
;
A
#
# COMPACT_ATOMS: atom_id res chain seq x y z
N ASN A 1 4.26 -14.31 8.65
CA ASN A 1 4.65 -13.11 9.43
C ASN A 1 4.80 -11.93 8.49
N GLY A 2 4.07 -10.84 8.71
CA GLY A 2 4.18 -9.60 7.93
C GLY A 2 4.54 -8.44 8.86
N MET A 3 5.40 -7.53 8.40
CA MET A 3 5.84 -6.33 9.13
C MET A 3 6.03 -5.19 8.13
N LEU A 4 5.44 -4.03 8.42
CA LEU A 4 5.59 -2.84 7.58
C LEU A 4 6.82 -2.05 8.03
N PRO A 5 7.75 -1.71 7.12
CA PRO A 5 8.94 -0.96 7.49
C PRO A 5 8.60 0.50 7.82
N SER A 6 9.31 1.05 8.78
CA SER A 6 9.31 2.49 9.06
C SER A 6 10.24 3.26 8.12
N ILE A 7 10.07 4.58 8.04
CA ILE A 7 10.97 5.48 7.32
C ILE A 7 12.42 5.28 7.79
N LYS A 8 12.65 5.16 9.11
CA LYS A 8 13.97 4.97 9.69
C LYS A 8 14.65 3.68 9.20
N GLN A 9 13.90 2.57 9.16
CA GLN A 9 14.45 1.29 8.69
C GLN A 9 14.80 1.35 7.21
N LEU A 10 13.95 1.98 6.39
CA LEU A 10 14.22 2.17 4.97
C LEU A 10 15.43 3.07 4.76
N ALA A 11 15.45 4.26 5.36
CA ALA A 11 16.54 5.22 5.26
C ALA A 11 17.90 4.59 5.58
N ALA A 12 18.01 3.93 6.74
CA ALA A 12 19.24 3.27 7.15
C ALA A 12 19.70 2.16 6.20
N SER A 13 18.78 1.54 5.44
CA SER A 13 19.11 0.44 4.53
C SER A 13 19.67 0.89 3.18
N PHE A 14 19.44 2.14 2.77
CA PHE A 14 19.96 2.68 1.50
C PHE A 14 20.91 3.86 1.69
N GLU A 15 21.06 4.39 2.91
CA GLU A 15 22.01 5.43 3.25
C GLU A 15 23.44 5.01 2.88
N GLY A 16 24.19 5.92 2.24
CA GLY A 16 25.55 5.66 1.75
C GLY A 16 25.65 4.72 0.53
N LEU A 17 24.55 4.08 0.12
CA LEU A 17 24.49 3.19 -1.04
C LEU A 17 23.79 3.83 -2.23
N PHE A 18 22.77 4.64 -1.96
CA PHE A 18 21.95 5.31 -2.97
C PHE A 18 21.69 6.77 -2.59
N VAL A 19 21.46 7.59 -3.62
CA VAL A 19 20.80 8.89 -3.49
C VAL A 19 19.30 8.65 -3.56
N VAL A 20 18.55 9.24 -2.63
CA VAL A 20 17.08 9.28 -2.68
C VAL A 20 16.67 10.42 -3.59
N GLU A 21 16.17 10.07 -4.77
CA GLU A 21 15.77 11.05 -5.79
C GLU A 21 14.34 11.55 -5.57
N ASP A 22 13.46 10.68 -5.08
CA ASP A 22 12.07 11.02 -4.74
C ASP A 22 11.51 10.07 -3.67
N TRP A 23 10.62 10.59 -2.84
CA TRP A 23 9.84 9.81 -1.89
C TRP A 23 8.40 10.29 -1.87
N HIS A 24 7.57 9.65 -2.68
CA HIS A 24 6.17 9.99 -2.83
C HIS A 24 5.28 9.15 -1.89
N ASN A 25 4.26 9.78 -1.29
CA ASN A 25 3.26 9.09 -0.45
C ASN A 25 1.86 9.09 -1.09
N TYR A 26 1.41 7.92 -1.53
CA TYR A 26 0.09 7.67 -2.10
C TYR A 26 -0.91 7.07 -1.08
N GLY A 27 -0.59 7.09 0.21
CA GLY A 27 -1.43 6.51 1.27
C GLY A 27 -2.93 6.83 1.16
N PRO A 28 -3.34 8.09 0.94
CA PRO A 28 -4.75 8.45 0.79
C PRO A 28 -5.46 7.76 -0.39
N ASN A 29 -4.74 7.35 -1.42
CA ASN A 29 -5.33 6.64 -2.57
C ASN A 29 -5.62 5.18 -2.26
N TYR A 30 -4.94 4.58 -1.27
CA TYR A 30 -5.06 3.15 -1.02
C TYR A 30 -6.37 2.77 -0.32
N ASP A 31 -6.97 3.70 0.43
CA ASP A 31 -8.34 3.56 0.91
C ASP A 31 -9.31 3.31 -0.26
N LYS A 32 -9.25 4.14 -1.31
CA LYS A 32 -10.09 4.00 -2.51
C LYS A 32 -9.91 2.64 -3.18
N THR A 33 -8.66 2.17 -3.29
CA THR A 33 -8.35 0.85 -3.84
C THR A 33 -9.00 -0.27 -3.01
N LEU A 34 -8.87 -0.21 -1.68
CA LEU A 34 -9.43 -1.23 -0.79
C LEU A 34 -10.97 -1.21 -0.79
N MET A 35 -11.58 -0.03 -0.87
CA MET A 35 -13.03 0.11 -1.04
C MET A 35 -13.50 -0.48 -2.38
N ALA A 36 -12.80 -0.19 -3.48
CA ALA A 36 -13.14 -0.78 -4.79
C ALA A 36 -13.01 -2.32 -4.78
N TRP A 37 -12.01 -2.87 -4.10
CA TRP A 37 -11.89 -4.33 -3.92
C TRP A 37 -13.02 -4.90 -3.07
N PHE A 38 -13.39 -4.23 -1.98
CA PHE A 38 -14.49 -4.63 -1.14
C PHE A 38 -15.82 -4.64 -1.92
N GLU A 39 -16.13 -3.56 -2.63
CA GLU A 39 -17.34 -3.46 -3.46
C GLU A 39 -17.40 -4.56 -4.52
N ASN A 40 -16.27 -4.83 -5.20
CA ASN A 40 -16.20 -5.91 -6.18
C ASN A 40 -16.37 -7.29 -5.55
N PHE A 41 -15.76 -7.54 -4.39
CA PHE A 41 -15.89 -8.80 -3.67
C PHE A 41 -17.32 -9.05 -3.19
N ASP A 42 -17.91 -8.05 -2.52
CA ASP A 42 -19.26 -8.12 -1.95
C ASP A 42 -20.31 -8.35 -3.03
N LYS A 43 -20.22 -7.59 -4.13
CA LYS A 43 -21.10 -7.71 -5.30
C LYS A 43 -21.09 -9.10 -5.94
N HIS A 44 -19.97 -9.82 -5.88
CA HIS A 44 -19.81 -11.12 -6.51
C HIS A 44 -19.85 -12.29 -5.52
N TRP A 45 -20.17 -12.04 -4.24
CA TRP A 45 -20.16 -13.08 -3.21
C TRP A 45 -21.05 -14.27 -3.54
N ASP A 46 -22.23 -14.06 -4.13
CA ASP A 46 -23.13 -15.15 -4.54
C ASP A 46 -22.50 -16.14 -5.51
N ARG A 47 -21.55 -15.68 -6.34
CA ARG A 47 -20.78 -16.54 -7.24
C ARG A 47 -19.62 -17.23 -6.55
N LEU A 48 -19.16 -16.73 -5.41
CA LEU A 48 -17.99 -17.23 -4.68
C LEU A 48 -18.36 -18.17 -3.52
N LYS A 49 -19.57 -18.04 -2.96
CA LYS A 49 -20.03 -18.76 -1.76
C LYS A 49 -20.09 -20.29 -1.89
N HIS A 50 -20.01 -20.83 -3.11
CA HIS A 50 -19.90 -22.29 -3.32
C HIS A 50 -18.49 -22.82 -3.01
N ARG A 51 -17.48 -21.95 -3.00
CA ARG A 51 -16.07 -22.27 -2.77
C ARG A 51 -15.56 -21.85 -1.39
N TYR A 52 -16.25 -20.91 -0.75
CA TYR A 52 -15.86 -20.30 0.51
C TYR A 52 -17.04 -20.26 1.47
N ASP A 53 -16.77 -20.36 2.78
CA ASP A 53 -17.78 -20.33 3.81
C ASP A 53 -18.08 -18.90 4.31
N ASP A 54 -19.15 -18.76 5.11
CA ASP A 54 -19.53 -17.48 5.70
C ASP A 54 -18.47 -16.93 6.66
N ARG A 55 -17.63 -17.81 7.24
CA ARG A 55 -16.49 -17.41 8.06
C ARG A 55 -15.47 -16.66 7.22
N PHE A 56 -15.12 -17.19 6.05
CA PHE A 56 -14.23 -16.52 5.09
C PHE A 56 -14.81 -15.20 4.63
N TYR A 57 -16.10 -15.16 4.29
CA TYR A 57 -16.76 -13.91 3.88
C TYR A 57 -16.61 -12.81 4.90
N ARG A 58 -16.94 -13.10 6.16
CA ARG A 58 -16.81 -12.14 7.28
C ARG A 58 -15.37 -11.72 7.52
N MET A 59 -14.44 -12.68 7.50
CA MET A 59 -13.01 -12.41 7.67
C MET A 59 -12.48 -11.49 6.56
N TRP A 60 -12.82 -11.78 5.30
CA TRP A 60 -12.30 -11.03 4.15
C TRP A 60 -12.87 -9.61 4.09
N LYS A 61 -14.16 -9.44 4.41
CA LYS A 61 -14.77 -8.10 4.59
C LYS A 61 -14.08 -7.32 5.69
N TYR A 62 -13.87 -7.95 6.85
CA TYR A 62 -13.20 -7.31 7.97
C TYR A 62 -11.78 -6.88 7.59
N TYR A 63 -11.03 -7.75 6.92
CA TYR A 63 -9.68 -7.44 6.45
C TYR A 63 -9.67 -6.22 5.52
N LEU A 64 -10.46 -6.22 4.44
CA LEU A 64 -10.48 -5.12 3.48
C LEU A 64 -10.91 -3.80 4.13
N LEU A 65 -12.00 -3.82 4.91
CA LEU A 65 -12.55 -2.61 5.54
C LEU A 65 -11.65 -2.07 6.66
N SER A 66 -11.03 -2.94 7.46
CA SER A 66 -10.08 -2.49 8.51
C SER A 66 -8.80 -1.92 7.90
N CYS A 67 -8.28 -2.52 6.83
CA CYS A 67 -7.16 -1.94 6.08
C CYS A 67 -7.55 -0.59 5.47
N ALA A 68 -8.74 -0.46 4.87
CA ALA A 68 -9.22 0.80 4.30
C ALA A 68 -9.28 1.88 5.38
N GLY A 69 -9.83 1.55 6.56
CA GLY A 69 -9.85 2.41 7.73
C GLY A 69 -8.45 2.85 8.19
N SER A 70 -7.48 1.92 8.23
CA SER A 70 -6.09 2.23 8.60
C SER A 70 -5.42 3.23 7.65
N PHE A 71 -5.60 3.09 6.33
CA PHE A 71 -5.09 4.05 5.35
C PHE A 71 -5.83 5.39 5.42
N ARG A 72 -7.16 5.37 5.58
CA ARG A 72 -7.99 6.58 5.75
C ARG A 72 -7.61 7.37 6.99
N ALA A 73 -7.34 6.68 8.10
CA ALA A 73 -6.88 7.26 9.36
C ALA A 73 -5.40 7.65 9.35
N ARG A 74 -4.68 7.45 8.24
CA ARG A 74 -3.24 7.72 8.10
C ARG A 74 -2.37 6.94 9.09
N MET A 75 -2.83 5.79 9.56
CA MET A 75 -2.02 4.88 10.38
C MET A 75 -1.04 4.07 9.52
N ASN A 76 -1.47 3.69 8.31
CA ASN A 76 -0.62 3.09 7.29
C ASN A 76 -0.31 4.07 6.16
N GLN A 77 0.85 3.89 5.52
CA GLN A 77 1.29 4.70 4.38
C GLN A 77 1.59 3.79 3.18
N LEU A 78 1.55 4.38 1.98
CA LEU A 78 1.99 3.73 0.75
C LEU A 78 3.04 4.63 0.12
N TRP A 79 4.27 4.14 0.02
CA TRP A 79 5.38 4.91 -0.51
C TRP A 79 5.86 4.37 -1.85
N GLN A 80 6.19 5.29 -2.75
CA GLN A 80 7.04 5.03 -3.90
C GLN A 80 8.35 5.78 -3.67
N ILE A 81 9.47 5.08 -3.75
CA ILE A 81 10.79 5.65 -3.49
C ILE A 81 11.64 5.44 -4.73
N VAL A 82 12.21 6.51 -5.27
CA VAL A 82 13.13 6.47 -6.41
C VAL A 82 14.56 6.59 -5.87
N LEU A 83 15.38 5.60 -6.17
CA LEU A 83 16.77 5.51 -5.71
C LEU A 83 17.71 5.47 -6.90
N SER A 84 18.81 6.21 -6.83
CA SER A 84 19.88 6.18 -7.84
C SER A 84 21.22 5.84 -7.18
N LYS A 85 22.08 5.10 -7.87
CA LYS A 85 23.35 4.62 -7.26
C LYS A 85 24.37 5.74 -7.02
N LYS A 86 24.33 6.81 -7.83
CA LYS A 86 25.33 7.90 -7.83
C LYS A 86 24.71 9.28 -8.05
N GLY A 87 23.39 9.42 -7.91
CA GLY A 87 22.68 10.60 -8.39
C GLY A 87 22.28 10.47 -9.86
N VAL A 88 21.16 11.06 -10.23
CA VAL A 88 20.83 11.39 -11.62
C VAL A 88 21.55 12.69 -11.97
N LYS A 89 22.42 12.64 -13.01
CA LYS A 89 23.10 13.84 -13.49
C LYS A 89 22.06 14.87 -13.94
N ASP A 90 22.23 16.12 -13.53
CA ASP A 90 21.31 17.23 -13.79
C ASP A 90 19.96 17.15 -13.03
N GLY A 91 19.81 16.19 -12.12
CA GLY A 91 18.66 16.03 -11.23
C GLY A 91 17.59 15.08 -11.74
N TYR A 92 16.78 14.55 -10.82
CA TYR A 92 15.59 13.76 -11.12
C TYR A 92 14.34 14.63 -11.18
N TYR A 93 13.55 14.48 -12.24
CA TYR A 93 12.27 15.16 -12.41
C TYR A 93 11.15 14.14 -12.32
N VAL A 94 10.25 14.32 -11.35
CA VAL A 94 9.05 13.49 -11.21
C VAL A 94 8.12 13.79 -12.39
N PRO A 95 7.75 12.79 -13.22
CA PRO A 95 6.75 12.98 -14.26
C PRO A 95 5.41 13.42 -13.63
N GLN A 96 4.79 14.46 -14.18
CA GLN A 96 3.44 14.91 -13.80
C GLN A 96 2.37 13.94 -14.30
#